data_AF-A0A8S9KVY9-F1
#
_entry.id   AF-A0A8S9KVY9-F1
#
_cell.length_a   1.000
_cell.length_b   1.000
_cell.length_c   1.000
_cell.angle_alpha   90.00
_cell.angle_beta   90.00
_cell.angle_gamma   90.00
#
_symmetry.space_group_name_H-M   'P 1'
#
loop_
_entity.id
_entity.type
_entity.pdbx_description
1 polymer ?
#
loop_
_entity_poly.entity_id
_entity_poly.type
_entity_poly.pdbx_seq_one_letter_code
_entity_poly.pdbx_strand_id
1 'polypeptide(L)' 'YPVRGPFLVSTYIAPPTLTKIATQSIIYNTWRQRNLSVHLTVFTLTEVTFKTIDRDIPNIITAKRHMIKYKTLMPFWIR' A
#
# COMPACT_ATOMS: atom_id res chain seq x y z
N TYR A 1 -37.44 12.19 14.82
CA TYR A 1 -36.00 12.07 14.51
C TYR A 1 -35.39 11.13 15.54
N PRO A 2 -34.55 10.14 15.18
CA PRO A 2 -33.50 10.22 14.15
C PRO A 2 -33.56 9.12 13.07
N VAL A 3 -33.05 9.40 11.87
CA VAL A 3 -32.75 8.37 10.85
C VAL A 3 -31.39 8.73 10.24
N ARG A 4 -30.33 8.06 10.70
CA ARG A 4 -29.02 8.08 10.03
C ARG A 4 -28.88 6.71 9.37
N GLY A 5 -29.10 6.68 8.06
CA GLY A 5 -29.13 5.45 7.26
C GLY A 5 -27.79 4.69 7.24
N PRO A 6 -27.81 3.39 6.94
CA PRO A 6 -26.60 2.58 6.89
C PRO A 6 -25.91 2.78 5.55
N PHE A 7 -24.98 3.74 5.47
CA PHE A 7 -23.89 3.66 4.50
C PHE A 7 -22.88 2.63 5.01
N LEU A 8 -23.28 1.37 5.05
CA LEU A 8 -22.35 0.27 5.16
C LEU A 8 -21.65 0.14 3.81
N VAL A 9 -20.67 1.02 3.57
CA VAL A 9 -19.52 0.59 2.78
C VAL A 9 -19.04 -0.66 3.51
N SER A 10 -19.14 -1.82 2.86
CA SER A 10 -18.60 -3.07 3.39
C SER A 10 -17.09 -2.88 3.51
N THR A 11 -16.65 -2.32 4.64
CA THR A 11 -15.25 -2.24 4.99
C THR A 11 -14.89 -3.64 5.43
N TYR A 12 -14.54 -4.49 4.47
CA TYR A 12 -13.61 -5.57 4.77
C TYR A 12 -12.37 -4.86 5.32
N ILE A 13 -12.27 -4.76 6.64
CA ILE A 13 -11.18 -4.05 7.30
C ILE A 13 -9.93 -4.85 6.96
N ALA A 14 -9.18 -4.35 5.97
CA ALA A 14 -7.88 -4.92 5.64
C ALA A 14 -7.07 -5.04 6.94
N PRO A 15 -6.32 -6.13 7.14
CA PRO A 15 -5.55 -6.32 8.34
C PRO A 15 -4.72 -5.05 8.64
N PRO A 16 -4.71 -4.50 9.86
CA PRO A 16 -4.04 -3.23 10.15
C PRO A 16 -2.56 -3.20 9.73
N THR A 17 -1.91 -4.36 9.74
CA THR A 17 -0.55 -4.55 9.25
C THR A 17 -0.44 -4.33 7.74
N LEU A 18 -1.40 -4.81 6.95
CA LEU A 18 -1.43 -4.57 5.50
C LEU A 18 -1.60 -3.09 5.19
N THR A 19 -2.52 -2.41 5.89
CA THR A 19 -2.71 -0.96 5.74
C THR A 19 -1.42 -0.20 6.07
N LYS A 20 -0.70 -0.57 7.14
CA LYS A 20 0.59 0.06 7.48
C LYS A 20 1.63 -0.14 6.40
N ILE A 21 1.76 -1.34 5.83
CA ILE A 21 2.71 -1.63 4.74
C ILE A 21 2.35 -0.79 3.51
N ALA A 22 1.07 -0.78 3.11
CA ALA A 22 0.61 -0.01 1.96
C ALA A 22 0.86 1.49 2.14
N THR A 23 0.50 2.06 3.30
CA THR A 23 0.76 3.46 3.63
C THR A 23 2.26 3.78 3.58
N GLN A 24 3.11 2.91 4.14
CA GLN A 24 4.56 3.08 4.10
C GLN A 24 5.08 3.07 2.66
N SER A 25 4.67 2.09 1.84
CA SER A 25 5.08 1.97 0.44
C SER A 25 4.67 3.19 -0.39
N ILE A 26 3.46 3.70 -0.19
CA ILE A 26 2.95 4.88 -0.89
C ILE A 26 3.75 6.13 -0.50
N ILE A 27 3.90 6.39 0.80
CA ILE A 27 4.63 7.58 1.29
C ILE A 27 6.07 7.55 0.80
N TYR A 28 6.74 6.40 0.94
CA TYR A 28 8.13 6.25 0.55
C TYR A 28 8.34 6.47 -0.95
N ASN A 29 7.53 5.83 -1.81
CA ASN A 29 7.66 5.97 -3.26
C ASN A 29 7.30 7.38 -3.75
N THR A 30 6.32 8.03 -3.11
CA THR A 30 5.96 9.43 -3.41
C THR A 30 7.10 10.39 -3.06
N TRP A 31 7.66 10.24 -1.87
CA TRP A 31 8.83 11.01 -1.44
C TRP A 31 10.04 10.76 -2.35
N ARG A 32 10.28 9.50 -2.71
CA ARG A 32 11.37 9.11 -3.62
C ARG A 32 11.21 9.73 -5.01
N GLN A 33 10.01 9.67 -5.60
CA GLN A 33 9.72 10.29 -6.89
C GLN A 33 9.94 11.81 -6.85
N ARG A 34 9.43 12.49 -5.81
CA ARG A 34 9.63 13.93 -5.63
C ARG A 34 11.13 14.28 -5.55
N ASN A 35 11.89 13.53 -4.75
CA ASN A 35 13.33 13.78 -4.62
C ASN A 35 14.09 13.53 -5.93
N LEU A 36 13.70 12.50 -6.69
CA LEU A 36 14.29 12.23 -8.00
C LEU A 36 14.06 13.41 -8.96
N SER A 37 12.85 13.96 -8.95
CA SER A 37 12.50 15.13 -9.76
C SER A 37 13.28 16.38 -9.34
N VAL A 38 13.46 16.60 -8.03
CA VAL A 38 14.20 17.76 -7.51
C VAL A 38 15.70 17.69 -7.84
N HIS A 39 16.33 16.53 -7.61
CA HIS A 39 17.79 16.41 -7.70
C HIS A 39 18.30 16.02 -9.07
N LEU A 40 17.54 15.21 -9.82
CA LEU A 40 17.96 14.66 -11.10
C LEU A 40 17.13 15.21 -12.27
N THR A 41 16.14 16.06 -12.02
CA THR A 41 15.19 16.57 -13.04
C THR A 41 14.49 15.43 -13.80
N VAL A 42 14.44 14.23 -13.19
CA VAL A 42 13.81 13.05 -13.77
C VAL A 42 12.36 12.99 -13.30
N PHE A 43 11.44 13.00 -14.27
CA PHE A 43 10.03 12.81 -14.01
C PHE A 43 9.64 11.36 -14.29
N THR A 44 9.35 10.62 -13.22
CA THR A 44 8.81 9.27 -13.34
C THR A 44 7.33 9.35 -13.66
N LEU A 45 6.87 8.58 -14.65
CA LEU A 45 5.44 8.46 -14.95
C LEU A 45 4.71 7.86 -13.75
N THR A 46 3.55 8.42 -13.40
CA THR A 46 2.73 7.96 -12.26
C THR A 46 2.43 6.46 -12.33
N GLU A 47 2.21 5.92 -13.54
CA GLU A 47 2.00 4.48 -13.77
C GLU A 47 3.19 3.63 -13.31
N VAL A 48 4.42 4.08 -13.54
CA VAL A 48 5.64 3.37 -13.13
C VAL A 48 5.76 3.39 -11.60
N THR A 49 5.45 4.50 -10.96
CA THR A 49 5.42 4.59 -9.49
C THR A 49 4.35 3.69 -8.90
N PHE A 50 3.14 3.64 -9.50
CA PHE A 50 2.08 2.73 -9.07
C PHE A 50 2.49 1.26 -9.22
N LYS A 51 3.07 0.85 -10.35
CA LYS A 51 3.60 -0.51 -10.53
C LYS A 51 4.72 -0.84 -9.54
N THR A 52 5.53 0.14 -9.17
CA THR A 52 6.58 -0.04 -8.16
C THR A 52 5.96 -0.28 -6.78
N ILE A 53 4.98 0.53 -6.38
CA ILE A 53 4.26 0.36 -5.11
C ILE A 53 3.55 -1.01 -5.07
N ASP A 54 2.88 -1.39 -6.16
CA ASP A 54 2.16 -2.65 -6.28
C ASP A 54 3.08 -3.87 -6.15
N ARG A 55 4.35 -3.75 -6.55
CA ARG A 55 5.39 -4.78 -6.34
C ARG A 55 6.04 -4.71 -4.96
N ASP A 56 6.23 -3.52 -4.40
CA ASP A 56 6.88 -3.34 -3.10
C ASP A 56 6.10 -4.00 -1.97
N ILE A 57 4.77 -3.90 -1.98
CA ILE A 57 3.90 -4.45 -0.94
C ILE A 57 4.02 -5.99 -0.83
N PRO A 58 3.84 -6.78 -1.92
CA PRO A 58 4.05 -8.21 -1.88
C PRO A 58 5.51 -8.60 -1.62
N ASN A 59 6.49 -7.78 -2.04
CA ASN A 59 7.91 -7.99 -1.72
C ASN A 59 8.16 -7.88 -0.20
N ILE A 60 7.60 -6.86 0.47
CA ILE A 60 7.70 -6.68 1.92
C ILE A 60 7.04 -7.86 2.66
N ILE A 61 5.84 -8.27 2.21
CA ILE A 61 5.14 -9.42 2.79
C ILE A 61 5.99 -10.70 2.64
N THR A 62 6.53 -10.93 1.44
CA THR A 62 7.35 -12.11 1.13
C THR A 62 8.66 -12.12 1.93
N ALA A 63 9.34 -10.99 2.06
CA ALA A 63 10.54 -10.86 2.88
C ALA A 63 10.28 -11.17 4.35
N LYS A 64 9.09 -10.84 4.85
CA LYS A 64 8.67 -11.07 6.23
C LYS A 64 7.85 -12.35 6.44
N ARG A 65 7.73 -13.22 5.43
CA ARG A 65 6.90 -14.45 5.47
C ARG A 65 7.24 -15.42 6.61
N HIS A 66 8.46 -15.35 7.13
CA HIS A 66 8.89 -16.17 8.27
C HIS A 66 8.15 -15.78 9.56
N MET A 67 7.67 -14.54 9.66
CA MET A 67 6.87 -14.06 10.78
C MET A 67 5.40 -14.44 10.59
N ILE A 68 4.79 -15.07 11.61
CA ILE A 68 3.39 -15.54 11.58
C ILE A 68 2.42 -14.43 11.15
N LYS A 69 2.65 -13.19 11.61
CA LYS A 69 1.84 -12.00 11.30
C LYS A 69 1.74 -11.68 9.80
N TYR A 70 2.71 -12.12 8.99
CA TYR A 70 2.80 -11.78 7.56
C TYR A 70 2.39 -12.94 6.64
N LYS A 71 2.34 -14.18 7.16
CA LYS A 71 1.95 -15.36 6.37
C LYS A 71 0.55 -15.23 5.75
N THR A 72 -0.36 -14.59 6.46
CA THR A 72 -1.75 -14.45 6.03
C THR A 72 -2.01 -13.18 5.23
N LEU A 73 -1.02 -12.29 5.05
CA LEU A 73 -1.25 -10.98 4.42
C LEU A 73 -1.26 -11.02 2.89
N MET A 74 -0.50 -11.92 2.26
CA MET A 74 -0.39 -12.01 0.80
C MET A 74 -1.75 -12.25 0.11
N PRO A 75 -2.60 -13.18 0.60
CA PRO A 75 -3.94 -13.36 0.03
C PRO A 75 -4.86 -12.15 0.16
N PHE A 76 -4.65 -11.27 1.15
CA PHE A 76 -5.43 -10.03 1.27
C PHE A 76 -4.98 -8.93 0.29
N TRP A 77 -3.76 -9.04 -0.27
CA TRP A 77 -3.25 -8.07 -1.25
C TRP A 77 -3.63 -8.43 -2.69
N ILE A 78 -3.63 -9.72 -3.04
CA ILE A 78 -3.89 -10.21 -4.40
C ILE A 78 -5.40 -10.21 -4.74
N ARG A 79 -6.25 -10.12 -3.73
CA ARG A 79 -7.71 -10.24 -3.84
C ARG A 79 -8.36 -8.98 -4.40
#